data_AF-A0A4R5Q9B6-F1
#
_entry.id   AF-A0A4R5Q9B6-F1
#
_cell.length_a   1.000
_cell.length_b   1.000
_cell.length_c   1.000
_cell.angle_alpha   90.00
_cell.angle_beta   90.00
_cell.angle_gamma   90.00
#
_symmetry.space_group_name_H-M   'P 1'
#
loop_
_entity.id
_entity.type
_entity.pdbx_description
1 polymer ?
#
loop_
_entity_poly.entity_id
_entity_poly.type
_entity_poly.pdbx_seq_one_letter_code
_entity_poly.pdbx_strand_id
1 'polypeptide(L)'
;MRHTAKMANRTSSNDNDFVDATLRLTLSERRVLPYDERLTVACFDYGIRLAQAGANLPDWLATAPRWARAAVTIGRSSALRVIQEDRLLGARTAMEATGPMLEPEPFWRRWVG
;
A
#
# COMPACT_ATOMS: atom_id res chain seq x y z
N MET A 1 -9.67 -29.21 -20.12
CA MET A 1 -9.12 -29.78 -18.86
C MET A 1 -8.84 -28.64 -17.89
N ARG A 2 -9.15 -28.87 -16.61
CA ARG A 2 -9.37 -27.85 -15.56
C ARG A 2 -8.07 -27.34 -14.94
N HIS A 3 -8.08 -26.04 -14.63
CA HIS A 3 -7.52 -25.33 -13.47
C HIS A 3 -6.22 -25.82 -12.82
N THR A 4 -5.13 -25.05 -12.98
CA THR A 4 -4.00 -25.01 -12.04
C THR A 4 -3.48 -23.57 -11.87
N ALA A 5 -4.29 -22.70 -11.28
CA ALA A 5 -3.81 -21.37 -10.84
C ALA A 5 -4.61 -20.90 -9.61
N LYS A 6 -4.49 -21.62 -8.49
CA LYS A 6 -5.08 -21.16 -7.22
C LYS A 6 -4.38 -21.78 -6.00
N MET A 7 -3.08 -21.52 -5.82
CA MET A 7 -2.38 -21.95 -4.60
C MET A 7 -1.34 -20.97 -4.04
N ALA A 8 -1.26 -19.72 -4.51
CA ALA A 8 -0.23 -18.78 -4.02
C ALA A 8 -0.70 -17.80 -2.93
N ASN A 9 -1.99 -17.72 -2.60
CA ASN A 9 -2.50 -16.56 -1.83
C ASN A 9 -3.12 -16.87 -0.47
N ARG A 10 -2.93 -18.07 0.08
CA ARG A 10 -3.58 -18.48 1.35
C ARG A 10 -2.71 -18.34 2.60
N THR A 11 -1.40 -18.24 2.44
CA THR A 11 -0.44 -18.05 3.55
C THR A 11 -0.32 -16.58 3.96
N SER A 12 -0.39 -15.65 3.01
CA SER A 12 -0.25 -14.21 3.30
C SER A 12 -1.37 -13.65 4.20
N SER A 13 -2.60 -14.18 4.14
CA SER A 13 -3.70 -13.71 4.98
C SER A 13 -3.49 -14.10 6.45
N ASN A 14 -3.19 -15.37 6.73
CA ASN A 14 -3.06 -15.88 8.09
C ASN A 14 -1.91 -15.23 8.87
N ASP A 15 -0.77 -14.99 8.21
CA ASP A 15 0.39 -14.38 8.85
C ASP A 15 0.11 -12.92 9.21
N ASN A 16 -0.64 -12.21 8.37
CA ASN A 16 -1.05 -10.83 8.63
C ASN A 16 -2.10 -10.75 9.77
N ASP A 17 -3.05 -11.69 9.81
CA ASP A 17 -4.06 -11.76 10.87
C ASP A 17 -3.43 -12.06 12.24
N PHE A 18 -2.42 -12.94 12.27
CA PHE A 18 -1.67 -13.27 13.50
C PHE A 18 -0.85 -12.08 14.01
N VAL A 19 -0.16 -11.36 13.11
CA VAL A 19 0.61 -10.18 13.46
C VAL A 19 -0.29 -9.06 13.98
N ASP A 20 -1.45 -8.84 13.34
CA ASP A 20 -2.44 -7.87 13.79
C ASP A 20 -3.01 -8.24 15.18
N ALA A 21 -3.40 -9.49 15.38
CA ALA A 21 -3.89 -9.97 16.67
C ALA A 21 -2.86 -9.80 17.80
N THR A 22 -1.58 -10.04 17.51
CA THR A 22 -0.48 -9.91 18.47
C THR A 22 -0.21 -8.43 18.82
N LEU A 23 -0.19 -7.55 17.83
CA LEU A 23 -0.04 -6.10 18.04
C LEU A 23 -1.20 -5.55 18.84
N ARG A 24 -2.43 -5.94 18.50
CA ARG A 24 -3.63 -5.57 19.24
C ARG A 24 -3.55 -6.04 20.68
N LEU A 25 -3.24 -7.32 20.95
CA LEU A 25 -3.12 -7.84 22.32
C LEU A 25 -2.08 -7.04 23.12
N THR A 26 -0.89 -6.86 22.54
CA THR A 26 0.22 -6.15 23.21
C THR A 26 -0.11 -4.69 23.54
N LEU A 27 -0.80 -3.99 22.64
CA LEU A 27 -1.09 -2.55 22.79
C LEU A 27 -2.41 -2.26 23.50
N SER A 28 -3.42 -3.11 23.37
CA SER A 28 -4.73 -2.91 24.00
C SER A 28 -4.74 -3.25 25.49
N GLU A 29 -3.93 -4.22 25.93
CA GLU A 29 -3.80 -4.58 27.34
C GLU A 29 -2.99 -3.56 28.14
N ARG A 30 -2.14 -2.75 27.47
CA ARG A 30 -1.16 -1.89 28.15
C ARG A 30 -1.22 -0.45 27.64
N ARG A 31 -2.23 0.29 28.10
CA ARG A 31 -2.43 1.72 27.79
C ARG A 31 -1.25 2.63 28.16
N VAL A 32 -0.37 2.19 29.07
CA VAL A 32 0.81 2.93 29.55
C VAL A 32 2.07 2.08 29.38
N LEU A 33 2.39 1.72 28.12
CA LEU A 33 3.69 1.14 27.79
C LEU A 33 4.74 2.26 27.64
N PRO A 34 5.93 2.11 28.28
CA PRO A 34 7.07 2.95 27.92
C PRO A 34 7.39 2.80 26.43
N TYR A 35 8.07 3.79 25.87
CA TYR A 35 8.53 3.74 24.49
C TYR A 35 9.39 2.49 24.27
N ASP A 36 9.09 1.76 23.21
CA ASP A 36 9.83 0.58 22.78
C ASP A 36 10.10 0.72 21.28
N GLU A 37 11.38 0.74 20.91
CA GLU A 37 11.82 0.93 19.53
C GLU A 37 11.40 -0.22 18.62
N ARG A 38 11.48 -1.48 19.10
CA ARG A 38 11.09 -2.65 18.30
C ARG A 38 9.59 -2.65 18.05
N LEU A 39 8.82 -2.31 19.07
CA LEU A 39 7.36 -2.23 18.95
C LEU A 39 6.95 -1.03 18.08
N THR A 40 7.72 0.05 18.08
CA THR A 40 7.54 1.21 17.20
C THR A 40 7.73 0.83 15.73
N VAL A 41 8.79 0.08 15.40
CA VAL A 41 9.02 -0.44 14.04
C VAL A 41 7.85 -1.34 13.62
N ALA A 42 7.42 -2.28 14.48
CA ALA A 42 6.29 -3.15 14.17
C ALA A 42 4.98 -2.37 13.93
N CYS A 43 4.72 -1.30 14.70
CA CYS A 43 3.60 -0.40 14.50
C CYS A 43 3.69 0.34 13.16
N PHE A 44 4.88 0.81 12.80
CA PHE A 44 5.11 1.47 11.52
C PHE A 44 4.84 0.53 10.33
N ASP A 45 5.39 -0.69 10.37
CA ASP A 45 5.18 -1.71 9.33
C ASP A 45 3.71 -2.14 9.22
N TYR A 46 3.00 -2.21 10.36
CA TYR A 46 1.56 -2.43 10.37
C TYR A 46 0.81 -1.31 9.63
N GLY A 47 1.17 -0.04 9.85
CA GLY A 47 0.64 1.09 9.10
C GLY A 47 0.83 0.97 7.59
N ILE A 48 2.02 0.54 7.16
CA ILE A 48 2.31 0.29 5.73
C ILE A 48 1.37 -0.78 5.16
N ARG A 49 1.22 -1.91 5.86
CA ARG A 49 0.33 -2.99 5.43
C ARG A 49 -1.13 -2.55 5.31
N LEU A 50 -1.62 -1.73 6.24
CA LEU A 50 -2.97 -1.16 6.15
C LEU A 50 -3.14 -0.31 4.88
N ALA A 51 -2.15 0.51 4.52
CA ALA A 51 -2.20 1.31 3.30
C ALA A 51 -2.23 0.42 2.04
N GLN A 52 -1.38 -0.61 1.99
CA GLN A 52 -1.33 -1.56 0.87
C GLN A 52 -2.64 -2.33 0.71
N ALA A 53 -3.28 -2.70 1.82
CA ALA A 53 -4.58 -3.37 1.82
C ALA A 53 -5.76 -2.42 1.54
N GLY A 54 -5.55 -1.10 1.48
CA GLY A 54 -6.62 -0.11 1.37
C GLY A 54 -7.51 -0.04 2.62
N ALA A 55 -7.02 -0.51 3.76
CA ALA A 55 -7.76 -0.58 5.01
C ALA A 55 -7.76 0.75 5.77
N ASN A 56 -8.80 0.95 6.57
CA ASN A 56 -8.88 2.03 7.54
C ASN A 56 -8.05 1.74 8.79
N LEU A 57 -7.77 2.79 9.57
CA LEU A 57 -7.17 2.59 10.89
C LEU A 57 -8.15 1.84 11.79
N PRO A 58 -7.69 0.84 12.56
CA PRO A 58 -8.57 0.04 13.39
C PRO A 58 -8.97 0.79 14.67
N ASP A 59 -10.20 0.58 15.14
CA ASP A 59 -10.76 1.33 16.29
C ASP A 59 -9.97 1.12 17.59
N TRP A 60 -9.39 -0.07 17.79
CA TRP A 60 -8.60 -0.38 18.98
C TRP A 60 -7.38 0.55 19.12
N LEU A 61 -6.87 1.06 18.00
CA LEU A 61 -5.72 1.96 17.95
C LEU A 61 -5.98 3.26 18.74
N ALA A 62 -7.24 3.72 18.83
CA ALA A 62 -7.61 4.90 19.61
C ALA A 62 -7.21 4.78 21.10
N THR A 63 -7.19 3.55 21.62
CA THR A 63 -6.85 3.24 23.00
C THR A 63 -5.37 2.93 23.22
N ALA A 64 -4.56 2.83 22.16
CA ALA A 64 -3.15 2.51 22.23
C ALA A 64 -2.29 3.70 22.72
N PRO A 65 -1.06 3.44 23.20
CA PRO A 65 -0.08 4.48 23.54
C PRO A 65 0.12 5.49 22.40
N ARG A 66 0.39 6.76 22.75
CA ARG A 66 0.53 7.85 21.76
C ARG A 66 1.63 7.58 20.73
N TRP A 67 2.77 7.04 21.16
CA TRP A 67 3.88 6.71 20.27
C TRP A 67 3.50 5.62 19.25
N ALA A 68 2.73 4.61 19.67
CA ALA A 68 2.28 3.52 18.80
C ALA A 68 1.30 4.04 17.73
N ARG A 69 0.34 4.87 18.15
CA ARG A 69 -0.59 5.55 17.22
C ARG A 69 0.14 6.39 16.18
N ALA A 70 1.14 7.16 16.62
CA ALA A 70 1.94 7.97 15.73
C ALA A 70 2.69 7.08 14.71
N ALA A 71 3.35 6.01 15.17
CA ALA A 71 4.06 5.09 14.30
C ALA A 71 3.16 4.47 13.22
N VAL A 72 1.98 3.94 13.60
CA VAL A 72 1.01 3.39 12.63
C VAL A 72 0.55 4.46 11.64
N THR A 73 0.22 5.66 12.12
CA THR A 73 -0.27 6.75 11.26
C THR A 73 0.79 7.19 10.25
N ILE A 74 2.04 7.37 10.72
CA ILE A 74 3.17 7.74 9.88
C ILE A 74 3.42 6.65 8.84
N GLY A 75 3.53 5.38 9.25
CA GLY A 75 3.72 4.26 8.32
C GLY A 75 2.67 4.20 7.22
N ARG A 76 1.38 4.36 7.59
CA ARG A 76 0.26 4.39 6.63
C ARG A 76 0.37 5.58 5.68
N SER A 77 0.62 6.78 6.19
CA SER A 77 0.73 7.98 5.35
C SER A 77 1.90 7.92 4.37
N SER A 78 3.06 7.41 4.81
CA SER A 78 4.24 7.22 3.97
C SER A 78 3.96 6.25 2.83
N ALA A 79 3.33 5.10 3.13
CA ALA A 79 2.94 4.13 2.11
C ALA A 79 1.89 4.69 1.14
N LEU A 80 0.88 5.41 1.63
CA LEU A 80 -0.11 6.05 0.77
C LEU A 80 0.52 7.06 -0.19
N ARG A 81 1.53 7.82 0.26
CA ARG A 81 2.25 8.77 -0.60
C ARG A 81 2.97 8.05 -1.74
N VAL A 82 3.69 6.97 -1.44
CA VAL A 82 4.38 6.16 -2.45
C VAL A 82 3.39 5.51 -3.43
N ILE A 83 2.29 4.93 -2.93
CA ILE A 83 1.24 4.34 -3.78
C ILE A 83 0.63 5.40 -4.72
N GLN A 84 0.43 6.62 -4.23
CA GLN A 84 -0.09 7.72 -5.03
C GLN A 84 0.92 8.19 -6.09
N GLU A 85 2.20 8.32 -5.72
CA GLU A 85 3.29 8.66 -6.65
C GLU A 85 3.39 7.62 -7.78
N ASP A 86 3.36 6.32 -7.46
CA ASP A 86 3.37 5.23 -8.45
C ASP A 86 2.19 5.29 -9.42
N ARG A 87 0.98 5.57 -8.91
CA ARG A 87 -0.21 5.72 -9.76
C ARG A 87 -0.09 6.89 -10.74
N LEU A 88 0.47 8.01 -10.28
CA LEU A 88 0.67 9.19 -11.13
C LEU A 88 1.72 8.93 -12.22
N LEU A 89 2.81 8.24 -11.86
CA LEU A 89 3.84 7.85 -12.83
C LEU A 89 3.26 6.88 -13.87
N GLY A 90 2.52 5.85 -13.46
CA GLY A 90 1.86 4.93 -14.38
C GLY A 90 0.85 5.62 -15.31
N ALA A 91 0.05 6.55 -14.77
CA ALA A 91 -0.90 7.33 -15.55
C ALA A 91 -0.20 8.21 -16.60
N ARG A 92 0.92 8.84 -16.23
CA ARG A 92 1.72 9.64 -17.15
C ARG A 92 2.31 8.80 -18.29
N THR A 93 2.87 7.62 -17.98
CA THR A 93 3.38 6.71 -19.01
C THR A 93 2.27 6.22 -19.94
N ALA A 94 1.07 5.94 -19.41
CA ALA A 94 -0.08 5.58 -20.24
C ALA A 94 -0.53 6.73 -21.15
N MET A 95 -0.54 7.97 -20.67
CA MET A 95 -0.86 9.15 -21.49
C MET A 95 0.19 9.40 -22.58
N GLU A 96 1.47 9.21 -22.30
CA GLU A 96 2.55 9.31 -23.29
C GLU A 96 2.45 8.19 -24.35
N ALA A 97 2.06 6.97 -23.96
CA ALA A 97 1.81 5.86 -24.88
C ALA A 97 0.52 6.00 -25.71
N THR A 98 -0.45 6.78 -25.22
CA THR A 98 -1.73 7.06 -25.90
C THR A 98 -1.76 8.44 -26.55
N GLY A 99 -0.62 9.14 -26.63
CA GLY A 99 -0.48 10.31 -27.49
C GLY A 99 -0.92 9.94 -28.90
N PRO A 100 -1.61 10.84 -29.64
CA PRO A 100 -2.21 10.48 -30.92
C PRO A 100 -1.10 9.89 -31.79
N MET A 101 -1.33 8.66 -32.26
CA MET A 101 -0.66 8.13 -33.42
C MET A 101 -1.01 9.11 -34.55
N LEU A 102 -0.21 10.16 -34.67
CA LEU A 102 -0.07 10.94 -35.88
C LEU A 102 0.42 9.92 -36.88
N GLU A 103 -0.52 9.26 -37.54
CA GLU A 103 -0.29 8.56 -38.80
C GLU A 103 0.67 9.46 -39.58
N PRO A 104 1.93 9.03 -39.82
CA PRO A 104 2.81 9.82 -40.65
C PRO A 104 2.12 9.92 -41.99
N GLU A 105 1.75 11.15 -42.39
CA GLU A 105 1.17 11.44 -43.71
C GLU A 105 1.98 10.63 -44.74
N PRO A 106 1.32 9.74 -45.52
CA PRO A 106 2.05 8.89 -46.45
C PRO A 106 2.82 9.80 -47.41
N PHE A 107 4.13 9.61 -47.44
CA PHE A 107 5.12 10.44 -48.14
C PHE A 107 4.81 10.70 -49.62
N TRP A 108 3.91 9.91 -50.22
CA TRP A 108 3.43 10.05 -51.59
C TRP A 108 2.59 11.32 -51.85
N ARG A 109 2.02 11.98 -50.82
CA ARG A 109 1.29 13.25 -51.00
C ARG A 109 2.18 14.46 -51.34
N ARG A 110 3.51 14.33 -51.25
CA ARG A 110 4.46 15.42 -51.58
C ARG A 110 4.77 15.54 -53.09
N TRP A 111 4.39 14.56 -53.91
CA TRP A 111 4.77 14.47 -55.33
C TRP A 111 3.61 14.66 -56.31
N VAL A 112 2.43 15.10 -55.84
CA VAL A 112 1.30 15.45 -56.70
C VAL A 112 0.99 16.92 -56.51
N GLY A 113 1.70 17.76 -57.27
CA GLY A 113 1.52 19.21 -57.36
C GLY A 113 2.18 19.71 -58.63
#